data_AF-H1SIF5-F1
#
_entry.id   AF-H1SIF5-F1
#
_cell.length_a   1.000
_cell.length_b   1.000
_cell.length_c   1.000
_cell.angle_alpha   90.00
_cell.angle_beta   90.00
_cell.angle_gamma   90.00
#
_symmetry.space_group_name_H-M   'P 1'
#
loop_
_entity.id
_entity.type
_entity.pdbx_description
1 polymer ?
#
loop_
_entity_poly.entity_id
_entity_poly.type
_entity_poly.pdbx_seq_one_letter_code
_entity_poly.pdbx_strand_id
1 'polypeptide(L)'
;MTQTQVNELDKPLLWYVQQAVPDPNCSTVASTACPTVNALVPQVYLPEGYAQALTKPTGGTIAGDKVSLDIAGQLRNSGAITAGDTLNVKAGSIDAAPNVVDIGTSAYKAQGGWNVITGTVVQPGGFMSAMRMHIEADSINAVNDAFLIRNA
;
A
#
# COMPACT_ATOMS: atom_id res chain seq x y z
N MET A 1 -1.20 -0.22 26.64
CA MET A 1 -1.20 -1.62 26.17
C MET A 1 0.25 -2.11 26.18
N THR A 2 0.51 -3.36 26.56
CA THR A 2 1.88 -3.92 26.55
C THR A 2 2.19 -4.58 25.20
N GLN A 3 3.47 -4.77 24.86
CA GLN A 3 3.85 -5.45 23.61
C GLN A 3 3.31 -6.88 23.53
N THR A 4 3.25 -7.60 24.66
CA THR A 4 2.64 -8.95 24.73
C THR A 4 1.17 -8.92 24.31
N GLN A 5 0.40 -7.92 24.77
CA GLN A 5 -1.01 -7.76 24.39
C GLN A 5 -1.18 -7.35 22.93
N VAL A 6 -0.24 -6.58 22.37
CA VAL A 6 -0.23 -6.25 20.93
C VAL A 6 -0.03 -7.51 20.08
N ASN A 7 0.86 -8.40 20.51
CA ASN A 7 1.16 -9.64 19.79
C ASN A 7 -0.01 -10.66 19.83
N GLU A 8 -0.91 -10.55 20.80
CA GLU A 8 -2.12 -11.37 20.91
C GLU A 8 -3.30 -10.84 20.07
N LEU A 9 -3.17 -9.66 19.45
CA LEU A 9 -4.22 -9.11 18.59
C LEU A 9 -4.41 -9.98 17.35
N ASP A 10 -5.67 -10.32 17.05
CA ASP A 10 -6.09 -11.01 15.82
C ASP A 10 -6.42 -10.04 14.67
N LYS A 11 -6.61 -8.76 15.00
CA LYS A 11 -6.99 -7.68 14.07
C LYS A 11 -6.47 -6.31 14.55
N PRO A 12 -6.36 -5.31 13.68
CA PRO A 12 -5.96 -3.96 14.07
C PRO A 12 -6.87 -3.38 15.14
N LEU A 13 -6.27 -2.69 16.11
CA LEU A 13 -6.98 -2.01 17.18
C LEU A 13 -6.65 -0.52 17.17
N LEU A 14 -7.68 0.32 17.04
CA LEU A 14 -7.58 1.75 17.34
C LEU A 14 -7.90 1.95 18.82
N TRP A 15 -7.01 2.58 19.56
CA TRP A 15 -7.16 2.81 20.99
C TRP A 15 -6.77 4.24 21.38
N TYR A 16 -7.52 4.83 22.30
CA TYR A 16 -7.20 6.17 22.79
C TYR A 16 -6.39 6.08 24.09
N VAL A 17 -5.19 6.66 24.08
CA VAL A 17 -4.31 6.72 25.26
C VAL A 17 -4.28 8.16 25.75
N GLN A 18 -4.46 8.34 27.06
CA GLN A 18 -4.30 9.66 27.67
C GLN A 18 -2.81 10.03 27.68
N GLN A 19 -2.46 11.14 27.04
CA GLN A 19 -1.09 11.63 26.94
C GLN A 19 -1.06 13.16 27.10
N ALA A 20 0.04 13.67 27.65
CA ALA A 20 0.33 15.09 27.66
C ALA A 20 0.83 15.50 26.26
N VAL A 21 0.05 16.32 25.57
CA VAL A 21 0.35 16.81 24.21
C VAL A 21 0.37 18.35 24.22
N PRO A 22 1.08 19.02 23.30
CA PRO A 22 0.95 20.46 23.12
C PRO A 22 -0.52 20.84 22.89
N ASP A 23 -0.98 21.91 23.54
CA ASP A 23 -2.36 22.40 23.36
C ASP A 23 -2.63 22.70 21.88
N PRO A 24 -3.55 21.97 21.23
CA PRO A 24 -3.84 22.17 19.81
C PRO A 24 -4.47 23.54 19.51
N ASN A 25 -4.98 24.24 20.53
CA ASN A 25 -5.51 25.59 20.39
C ASN A 25 -4.44 26.67 20.55
N CYS A 26 -3.22 26.29 20.95
CA CYS A 26 -2.10 27.21 21.02
C CYS A 26 -1.48 27.43 19.64
N SER A 27 -1.43 28.68 19.21
CA SER A 27 -0.73 29.08 17.98
C SER A 27 0.71 29.46 18.30
N THR A 28 1.68 28.78 17.68
CA THR A 28 3.12 29.08 17.77
C THR A 28 3.49 30.42 17.12
N VAL A 29 2.56 31.06 16.41
CA VAL A 29 2.73 32.41 15.84
C VAL A 29 2.61 33.49 16.93
N ALA A 30 1.92 33.19 18.04
CA ALA A 30 1.67 34.12 19.14
C ALA A 30 2.42 33.77 20.44
N SER A 31 3.06 32.60 20.52
CA SER A 31 3.82 32.15 21.70
C SER A 31 5.03 31.30 21.30
N THR A 32 6.15 31.51 22.00
CA THR A 32 7.40 30.76 21.80
C THR A 32 7.35 29.32 22.34
N ALA A 33 6.35 28.98 23.16
CA ALA A 33 6.12 27.62 23.66
C ALA A 33 4.63 27.39 23.96
N CYS A 34 4.08 26.28 23.50
CA CYS A 34 2.70 25.90 23.81
C CYS A 34 2.64 25.08 25.11
N PRO A 35 1.70 25.41 26.02
CA PRO A 35 1.49 24.60 27.22
C PRO A 35 1.03 23.20 26.83
N THR A 36 1.31 22.21 27.67
CA THR A 36 0.83 20.84 27.47
C THR A 36 -0.53 20.64 28.13
N VAL A 37 -1.41 19.90 27.45
CA VAL A 37 -2.72 19.48 27.94
C VAL A 37 -2.81 17.95 27.89
N ASN A 38 -3.55 17.37 28.82
CA ASN A 38 -3.85 15.94 28.76
C ASN A 38 -4.98 15.70 27.77
N ALA A 39 -4.70 14.96 26.70
CA ALA A 39 -5.68 14.60 25.69
C ALA A 39 -5.70 13.09 25.45
N LEU A 40 -6.84 12.58 24.97
CA LEU A 40 -6.94 11.23 24.46
C LEU A 40 -6.38 11.22 23.03
N VAL A 41 -5.23 10.59 22.85
CA VAL A 41 -4.54 10.50 21.56
C VAL A 41 -4.87 9.14 20.92
N PRO A 42 -5.38 9.10 19.68
CA PRO A 42 -5.60 7.85 18.97
C PRO A 42 -4.27 7.17 18.63
N GLN A 43 -4.16 5.88 18.94
CA GLN A 43 -3.04 5.02 18.59
C GLN A 43 -3.57 3.81 17.84
N VAL A 44 -2.91 3.45 16.73
CA VAL A 44 -3.21 2.25 15.95
C VAL A 44 -2.20 1.16 16.33
N TYR A 45 -2.70 0.03 16.83
CA TYR A 45 -1.91 -1.17 17.08
C TYR A 45 -2.20 -2.19 16.00
N LEU A 46 -1.14 -2.65 15.33
CA LEU A 46 -1.22 -3.67 14.29
C LEU A 46 -0.69 -5.00 14.85
N PRO A 47 -1.39 -6.12 14.61
CA PRO A 47 -0.84 -7.45 14.87
C PRO A 47 0.51 -7.66 14.17
N GLU A 48 1.33 -8.54 14.73
CA GLU A 48 2.56 -8.97 14.08
C GLU A 48 2.25 -9.54 12.69
N GLY A 49 3.02 -9.14 11.67
CA GLY A 49 2.80 -9.56 10.28
C GLY A 49 1.65 -8.84 9.54
N TYR A 50 0.82 -8.05 10.22
CA TYR A 50 -0.35 -7.41 9.60
C TYR A 50 0.05 -6.36 8.54
N ALA A 51 1.06 -5.53 8.84
CA ALA A 51 1.59 -4.58 7.87
C ALA A 51 2.16 -5.30 6.63
N GLN A 52 2.87 -6.41 6.84
CA GLN A 52 3.44 -7.22 5.77
C GLN A 52 2.35 -7.87 4.91
N ALA A 53 1.25 -8.33 5.53
CA ALA A 53 0.09 -8.88 4.85
C ALA A 53 -0.64 -7.84 3.99
N LEU A 54 -0.75 -6.59 4.47
CA LEU A 54 -1.29 -5.47 3.68
C LEU A 54 -0.40 -5.13 2.47
N THR A 55 0.92 -5.33 2.61
CA THR A 55 1.88 -5.06 1.52
C THR A 55 2.13 -6.26 0.62
N LYS A 56 1.56 -7.44 0.90
CA LYS A 56 1.81 -8.63 0.09
C LYS A 56 1.22 -8.40 -1.30
N PRO A 57 2.06 -8.32 -2.36
CA PRO A 57 1.56 -8.13 -3.70
C PRO A 57 0.58 -9.26 -4.02
N THR A 58 -0.61 -8.92 -4.45
CA THR A 58 -1.64 -9.90 -4.84
C THR A 58 -1.37 -10.47 -6.24
N GLY A 59 -0.43 -9.86 -6.98
CA GLY A 59 0.11 -10.36 -8.25
C GLY A 59 1.52 -10.96 -8.13
N GLY A 60 2.03 -11.47 -9.25
CA GLY A 60 3.39 -11.99 -9.33
C GLY A 60 4.45 -10.89 -9.17
N THR A 61 5.61 -11.26 -8.61
CA THR A 61 6.74 -10.35 -8.44
C THR A 61 7.93 -10.83 -9.25
N ILE A 62 8.48 -9.93 -10.07
CA ILE A 62 9.81 -10.08 -10.67
C ILE A 62 10.75 -9.17 -9.88
N ALA A 63 11.76 -9.74 -9.23
CA ALA A 63 12.72 -8.97 -8.45
C ALA A 63 14.16 -9.42 -8.74
N GLY A 64 15.08 -8.46 -8.78
CA GLY A 64 16.51 -8.70 -8.95
C GLY A 64 17.32 -7.41 -8.80
N ASP A 65 18.66 -7.49 -8.83
CA ASP A 65 19.50 -6.29 -8.86
C ASP A 65 19.44 -5.60 -10.23
N LYS A 66 19.58 -6.39 -11.30
CA LYS A 66 19.47 -5.94 -12.69
C LYS A 66 18.43 -6.80 -13.40
N VAL A 67 17.36 -6.19 -13.90
CA VAL A 67 16.25 -6.86 -14.57
C VAL A 67 16.18 -6.40 -16.01
N SER A 68 16.11 -7.34 -16.96
CA SER A 68 15.95 -7.05 -18.38
C SER A 68 14.79 -7.86 -18.93
N LEU A 69 13.79 -7.17 -19.51
CA LEU A 69 12.62 -7.77 -20.12
C LEU A 69 12.58 -7.36 -21.59
N ASP A 70 12.57 -8.34 -22.50
CA ASP A 70 12.44 -8.13 -23.95
C ASP A 70 11.22 -8.90 -24.45
N ILE A 71 10.15 -8.17 -24.74
CA ILE A 71 8.83 -8.70 -25.06
C ILE A 71 8.45 -8.23 -26.47
N ALA A 72 8.28 -9.15 -27.42
CA ALA A 72 7.96 -8.78 -28.81
C ALA A 72 6.59 -8.07 -28.96
N GLY A 73 5.67 -8.22 -27.99
CA GLY A 73 4.31 -7.69 -28.02
C GLY A 73 4.00 -6.82 -26.81
N GLN A 74 2.86 -7.09 -26.15
CA GLN A 74 2.45 -6.36 -24.96
C GLN A 74 3.07 -6.93 -23.68
N LEU A 75 3.67 -6.07 -22.86
CA LEU A 75 3.94 -6.34 -21.45
C LEU A 75 2.74 -5.89 -20.60
N ARG A 76 1.91 -6.83 -20.15
CA ARG A 76 0.86 -6.59 -19.15
C ARG A 76 1.43 -6.84 -17.75
N ASN A 77 1.68 -5.78 -16.98
CA ASN A 77 2.09 -5.87 -15.59
C ASN A 77 0.91 -5.58 -14.68
N SER A 78 0.46 -6.58 -13.93
CA SER A 78 -0.56 -6.42 -12.87
C SER A 78 -0.02 -6.73 -11.48
N GLY A 79 1.29 -6.98 -11.36
CA GLY A 79 1.97 -7.31 -10.12
C GLY A 79 3.04 -6.28 -9.79
N ALA A 80 4.26 -6.71 -9.53
CA ALA A 80 5.38 -5.82 -9.29
C ALA A 80 6.65 -6.27 -10.02
N ILE A 81 7.34 -5.32 -10.65
CA ILE A 81 8.68 -5.52 -11.24
C ILE A 81 9.64 -4.60 -10.52
N THR A 82 10.67 -5.16 -9.88
CA THR A 82 11.52 -4.44 -8.94
C THR A 82 12.98 -4.74 -9.22
N ALA A 83 13.73 -3.74 -9.69
CA ALA A 83 15.17 -3.81 -9.79
C ALA A 83 15.83 -3.04 -8.65
N GLY A 84 16.87 -3.61 -8.02
CA GLY A 84 17.70 -2.92 -7.03
C GLY A 84 18.47 -1.76 -7.67
N ASP A 85 18.99 -1.98 -8.87
CA ASP A 85 19.85 -1.07 -9.60
C ASP A 85 19.24 -0.66 -10.94
N THR A 86 19.23 -1.56 -11.93
CA THR A 86 18.84 -1.23 -13.30
C THR A 86 17.66 -2.08 -13.78
N LEU A 87 16.63 -1.42 -14.34
CA LEU A 87 15.50 -2.05 -15.03
C LEU A 87 15.50 -1.64 -16.51
N ASN A 88 15.69 -2.61 -17.41
CA ASN A 88 15.55 -2.45 -18.85
C ASN A 88 14.28 -3.17 -19.32
N VAL A 89 13.40 -2.47 -20.02
CA VAL A 89 12.18 -3.06 -20.60
C VAL A 89 12.07 -2.62 -22.04
N LYS A 90 11.96 -3.61 -22.93
CA LYS A 90 11.59 -3.43 -24.33
C LYS A 90 10.27 -4.17 -24.59
N ALA A 91 9.28 -3.48 -25.09
CA ALA A 91 7.99 -4.05 -25.46
C ALA A 91 7.35 -3.29 -26.62
N GLY A 92 6.51 -3.92 -27.44
CA GLY A 92 5.68 -3.16 -28.40
C GLY A 92 4.70 -2.24 -27.67
N SER A 93 4.08 -2.73 -26.59
CA SER A 93 3.27 -1.90 -25.70
C SER A 93 3.41 -2.33 -24.24
N ILE A 94 3.18 -1.41 -23.32
CA ILE A 94 3.19 -1.68 -21.88
C ILE A 94 1.83 -1.30 -21.31
N ASP A 95 1.23 -2.23 -20.55
CA ASP A 95 0.02 -2.00 -19.78
C ASP A 95 0.28 -2.33 -18.31
N ALA A 96 0.52 -1.28 -17.53
CA ALA A 96 0.90 -1.33 -16.13
C ALA A 96 -0.28 -0.88 -15.28
N ALA A 97 -1.11 -1.84 -14.88
CA ALA A 97 -2.37 -1.57 -14.20
C ALA A 97 -2.73 -2.68 -13.19
N PRO A 98 -3.35 -2.33 -12.05
CA PRO A 98 -3.83 -3.32 -11.08
C PRO A 98 -4.89 -4.24 -11.69
N ASN A 99 -5.03 -5.43 -11.09
CA ASN A 99 -6.19 -6.28 -11.39
C ASN A 99 -7.41 -5.80 -10.61
N VAL A 100 -8.59 -6.05 -11.19
CA VAL A 100 -9.88 -5.86 -10.54
C VAL A 100 -10.50 -7.23 -10.39
N VAL A 101 -10.86 -7.61 -9.16
CA VAL A 101 -11.47 -8.91 -8.87
C VAL A 101 -12.86 -8.68 -8.29
N ASP A 102 -13.83 -9.44 -8.78
CA ASP A 102 -15.16 -9.53 -8.20
C ASP A 102 -15.10 -10.36 -6.92
N ILE A 103 -15.54 -9.79 -5.79
CA ILE A 103 -15.54 -10.47 -4.48
C ILE A 103 -16.75 -11.40 -4.31
N GLY A 104 -17.57 -11.54 -5.34
CA GLY A 104 -18.78 -12.35 -5.34
C GLY A 104 -19.84 -11.77 -4.41
N THR A 105 -20.67 -12.64 -3.84
CA THR A 105 -21.70 -12.26 -2.87
C THR A 105 -21.47 -13.03 -1.58
N SER A 106 -21.19 -12.32 -0.49
CA SER A 106 -21.08 -12.88 0.85
C SER A 106 -22.25 -12.39 1.70
N ALA A 107 -23.05 -13.33 2.23
CA ALA A 107 -24.18 -13.02 3.10
C ALA A 107 -23.92 -13.53 4.52
N TYR A 108 -24.06 -12.67 5.53
CA TYR A 108 -23.94 -13.04 6.94
C TYR A 108 -25.19 -12.66 7.71
N LYS A 109 -25.64 -13.58 8.57
CA LYS A 109 -26.86 -13.42 9.37
C LYS A 109 -26.64 -12.33 10.42
N ALA A 110 -27.51 -11.35 10.47
CA ALA A 110 -27.54 -10.29 11.47
C ALA A 110 -28.90 -10.25 12.17
N GLN A 111 -28.97 -9.64 13.35
CA GLN A 111 -30.23 -9.53 14.10
C GLN A 111 -31.18 -8.61 13.30
N GLY A 112 -32.16 -9.21 12.62
CA GLY A 112 -33.09 -8.51 11.73
C GLY A 112 -32.94 -8.81 10.23
N GLY A 113 -32.00 -9.66 9.80
CA GLY A 113 -31.89 -10.04 8.38
C GLY A 113 -30.53 -10.62 7.98
N TRP A 114 -30.15 -10.37 6.73
CA TRP A 114 -28.84 -10.71 6.17
C TRP A 114 -28.12 -9.45 5.75
N ASN A 115 -26.86 -9.30 6.15
CA ASN A 115 -25.97 -8.33 5.53
C ASN A 115 -25.34 -8.98 4.30
N VAL A 116 -25.42 -8.30 3.16
CA VAL A 116 -24.88 -8.78 1.89
C VAL A 116 -23.75 -7.85 1.47
N ILE A 117 -22.55 -8.40 1.30
CA ILE A 117 -21.41 -7.70 0.71
C ILE A 117 -21.21 -8.25 -0.71
N THR A 118 -21.16 -7.34 -1.68
CA THR A 118 -20.86 -7.64 -3.08
C THR A 118 -20.09 -6.47 -3.72
N GLY A 119 -19.43 -6.71 -4.85
CA GLY A 119 -18.78 -5.67 -5.64
C GLY A 119 -17.43 -6.12 -6.21
N THR A 120 -16.64 -5.15 -6.66
CA THR A 120 -15.29 -5.38 -7.16
C THR A 120 -14.27 -4.68 -6.27
N VAL A 121 -13.13 -5.32 -6.02
CA VAL A 121 -12.00 -4.72 -5.32
C VAL A 121 -10.80 -4.60 -6.25
N VAL A 122 -10.08 -3.49 -6.14
CA VAL A 122 -8.79 -3.30 -6.81
C VAL A 122 -7.71 -4.03 -6.03
N GLN A 123 -6.90 -4.82 -6.73
CA GLN A 123 -5.73 -5.47 -6.17
C GLN A 123 -4.50 -4.58 -6.41
N PRO A 124 -3.72 -4.22 -5.38
CA PRO A 124 -2.49 -3.45 -5.58
C PRO A 124 -1.55 -4.13 -6.58
N GLY A 125 -1.07 -3.37 -7.58
CA GLY A 125 -0.19 -3.90 -8.62
C GLY A 125 -0.03 -2.96 -9.80
N GLY A 126 0.75 -3.39 -10.78
CA GLY A 126 1.17 -2.59 -11.94
C GLY A 126 2.49 -1.85 -11.73
N PHE A 127 3.15 -2.03 -10.58
CA PHE A 127 4.33 -1.25 -10.22
C PHE A 127 5.60 -1.76 -10.91
N MET A 128 6.44 -0.83 -11.31
CA MET A 128 7.78 -1.02 -11.84
C MET A 128 8.73 -0.06 -11.14
N SER A 129 9.81 -0.56 -10.53
CA SER A 129 10.73 0.30 -9.79
C SER A 129 12.20 -0.07 -9.94
N ALA A 130 13.07 0.94 -10.01
CA ALA A 130 14.53 0.80 -10.17
C ALA A 130 15.27 2.09 -9.78
N MET A 131 16.58 2.05 -9.56
CA MET A 131 17.39 3.28 -9.48
C MET A 131 17.65 3.88 -10.87
N ARG A 132 17.82 3.02 -11.87
CA ARG A 132 17.97 3.38 -13.29
C ARG A 132 16.96 2.61 -14.11
N MET A 133 16.13 3.32 -14.87
CA MET A 133 15.04 2.73 -15.63
C MET A 133 15.14 3.13 -17.10
N HIS A 134 15.21 2.13 -17.97
CA HIS A 134 15.23 2.28 -19.43
C HIS A 134 14.02 1.56 -20.01
N ILE A 135 13.08 2.31 -20.58
CA ILE A 135 11.84 1.78 -21.16
C ILE A 135 11.80 2.14 -22.65
N GLU A 136 11.67 1.13 -23.51
CA GLU A 136 11.44 1.24 -24.94
C GLU A 136 10.09 0.60 -25.28
N ALA A 137 9.11 1.41 -25.67
CA ALA A 137 7.81 0.91 -26.15
C ALA A 137 7.10 1.88 -27.09
N ASP A 138 6.27 1.36 -28.00
CA ASP A 138 5.47 2.19 -28.91
C ASP A 138 4.31 2.88 -28.18
N SER A 139 3.76 2.22 -27.15
CA SER A 139 2.70 2.78 -26.31
C SER A 139 2.79 2.30 -24.87
N ILE A 140 2.40 3.16 -23.93
CA ILE A 140 2.40 2.88 -22.50
C ILE A 140 1.06 3.33 -21.91
N ASN A 141 0.34 2.41 -21.29
CA ASN A 141 -0.76 2.67 -20.38
C ASN A 141 -0.29 2.39 -18.95
N ALA A 142 -0.44 3.37 -18.07
CA ALA A 142 0.05 3.31 -16.70
C ALA A 142 -0.94 3.97 -15.74
N VAL A 143 -1.26 3.27 -14.65
CA VAL A 143 -2.24 3.72 -13.66
C VAL A 143 -1.60 3.67 -12.26
N ASN A 144 -1.95 4.61 -11.38
CA ASN A 144 -1.51 4.66 -9.97
C ASN A 144 0.02 4.72 -9.79
N ASP A 145 0.70 5.67 -10.45
CA ASP A 145 2.16 5.85 -10.33
C ASP A 145 2.94 4.55 -10.59
N ALA A 146 2.53 3.84 -11.64
CA ALA A 146 3.08 2.53 -12.02
C ALA A 146 4.60 2.49 -12.20
N PHE A 147 5.26 3.63 -12.41
CA PHE A 147 6.72 3.71 -12.54
C PHE A 147 7.31 4.54 -11.41
N LEU A 148 8.29 3.95 -10.71
CA LEU A 148 9.00 4.60 -9.62
C LEU A 148 10.51 4.50 -9.81
N ILE A 149 11.16 5.62 -10.05
CA ILE A 149 12.62 5.72 -9.96
C ILE A 149 12.99 5.97 -8.49
N ARG A 150 13.77 5.06 -7.90
CA ARG A 150 14.20 5.14 -6.51
C ARG A 150 15.49 5.93 -6.42
N ASN A 151 15.49 6.96 -5.56
CA ASN A 151 16.71 7.69 -5.23
C ASN A 151 17.49 6.93 -4.16
N ALA A 152 18.82 6.96 -4.28
CA ALA A 152 19.75 6.44 -3.28
C ALA A 152 19.82 7.33 -2.04
#